data_AF-A0A840VCQ0-F1
#
_entry.id   AF-A0A840VCQ0-F1
#
_cell.length_a   1.000
_cell.length_b   1.000
_cell.length_c   1.000
_cell.angle_alpha   90.00
_cell.angle_beta   90.00
_cell.angle_gamma   90.00
#
_symmetry.space_group_name_H-M   'P 1'
#
loop_
_entity.id
_entity.type
_entity.pdbx_description
1 polymer ?
#
loop_
_entity_poly.entity_id
_entity_poly.type
_entity_poly.pdbx_seq_one_letter_code
_entity_poly.pdbx_strand_id
1 'polypeptide(L)'
;MSMNKLSIAQRANILTMLCEGSSMRSVSRIADVSINTVAKLLADAGAACEAFHNEAVRNVRSKRVQCDEIWSFCYAKQKNVAAAKAAPEGAGDVWTWTALDADSKLIVAFLVGGRDAGYAHEFMLDVADRLANRVQLTTDGHKAYLDAVEDAFGANVDYAMLVKMYGETTSAPGRYSPAECTGIKKTRIEGKPDQKHVSTSYVERQNLTMRMSMRRFTRLTNGFSKKVESHTDMVALYTVWYNFVRQHKTLRCSPAMAAGLSATLWSMEDVVKLIDARAAKPNRPAVYKKAAAEISN
;
A
#
# COMPACT_ATOMS: atom_id res chain seq x y z
N MET A 1 -5.74 33.43 -11.24
CA MET A 1 -6.58 33.30 -10.02
C MET A 1 -5.93 32.27 -9.12
N SER A 2 -5.60 32.64 -7.88
CA SER A 2 -5.03 31.71 -6.90
C SER A 2 -6.06 30.63 -6.57
N MET A 3 -5.78 29.37 -6.90
CA MET A 3 -6.63 28.24 -6.53
C MET A 3 -6.72 28.19 -5.00
N ASN A 4 -7.92 28.31 -4.43
CA ASN A 4 -8.15 28.21 -2.98
C ASN A 4 -7.67 26.83 -2.50
N LYS A 5 -6.48 26.80 -1.89
CA LYS A 5 -5.86 25.60 -1.35
C LYS A 5 -6.22 25.51 0.12
N LEU A 6 -6.73 24.35 0.55
CA LEU A 6 -7.03 24.10 1.96
C LEU A 6 -5.78 24.28 2.82
N SER A 7 -5.98 24.69 4.07
CA SER A 7 -4.88 24.80 5.04
C SER A 7 -4.15 23.46 5.22
N ILE A 8 -2.90 23.51 5.70
CA ILE A 8 -2.12 22.29 5.98
C ILE A 8 -2.87 21.38 6.97
N ALA A 9 -3.37 21.96 8.07
CA ALA A 9 -4.11 21.23 9.09
C ALA A 9 -5.39 20.54 8.54
N GLN A 10 -6.17 21.23 7.69
CA GLN A 10 -7.36 20.63 7.08
C GLN A 10 -7.01 19.46 6.16
N ARG A 11 -5.95 19.60 5.34
CA ARG A 11 -5.47 18.52 4.46
C ARG A 11 -4.95 17.33 5.26
N ALA A 12 -4.19 17.60 6.33
CA ALA A 12 -3.69 16.57 7.24
C ALA A 12 -4.83 15.80 7.91
N ASN A 13 -5.89 16.49 8.35
CA ASN A 13 -7.08 15.85 8.91
C ASN A 13 -7.80 14.97 7.88
N ILE A 14 -7.96 15.45 6.64
CA ILE A 14 -8.56 14.67 5.54
C ILE A 14 -7.78 13.38 5.29
N LEU A 15 -6.45 13.47 5.15
CA LEU A 15 -5.59 12.30 4.92
C LEU A 15 -5.58 11.33 6.10
N THR A 16 -5.57 11.86 7.34
CA THR A 16 -5.66 11.04 8.56
C THR A 16 -6.94 10.22 8.58
N MET A 17 -8.09 10.85 8.30
CA MET A 17 -9.36 10.11 8.26
C MET A 17 -9.37 8.99 7.20
N LEU A 18 -8.73 9.21 6.04
CA LEU A 18 -8.61 8.18 5.00
C LEU A 18 -7.78 6.96 5.47
N CYS A 19 -6.73 7.19 6.26
CA CYS A 19 -5.89 6.15 6.87
C CYS A 19 -6.49 5.51 8.15
N GLU A 20 -7.53 6.12 8.71
CA GLU A 20 -8.29 5.60 9.86
C GLU A 20 -9.63 4.96 9.43
N GLY A 21 -9.72 4.51 8.18
CA GLY A 21 -10.83 3.70 7.69
C GLY A 21 -12.08 4.48 7.29
N SER A 22 -12.01 5.82 7.20
CA SER A 22 -13.16 6.63 6.76
C SER A 22 -13.36 6.53 5.25
N SER A 23 -14.63 6.47 4.81
CA SER A 23 -14.96 6.57 3.38
C SER A 23 -14.77 8.00 2.87
N MET A 24 -14.46 8.17 1.58
CA MET A 24 -14.36 9.50 0.95
C MET A 24 -15.61 10.36 1.16
N ARG A 25 -16.81 9.75 1.17
CA ARG A 25 -18.07 10.45 1.44
C ARG A 25 -18.19 10.90 2.89
N SER A 26 -17.73 10.09 3.84
CA SER A 26 -17.71 10.47 5.25
C SER A 26 -16.75 11.63 5.47
N VAL A 27 -15.55 11.54 4.91
CA VAL A 27 -14.53 12.59 4.95
C VAL A 27 -15.05 13.90 4.36
N SER A 28 -15.67 13.84 3.17
CA SER A 28 -16.29 15.02 2.53
C SER A 28 -17.33 15.72 3.41
N ARG A 29 -18.19 14.96 4.11
CA ARG A 29 -19.19 15.53 5.02
C ARG A 29 -18.57 16.10 6.30
N ILE A 30 -17.63 15.37 6.92
CA ILE A 30 -17.03 15.76 8.20
C ILE A 30 -16.12 16.98 8.02
N ALA A 31 -15.32 17.01 6.96
CA ALA A 31 -14.43 18.12 6.67
C ALA A 31 -15.10 19.28 5.92
N ASP A 32 -16.40 19.16 5.60
CA ASP A 32 -17.17 20.13 4.81
C ASP A 32 -16.47 20.57 3.51
N VAL A 33 -16.09 19.58 2.70
CA VAL A 33 -15.44 19.80 1.41
C VAL A 33 -16.09 18.94 0.33
N SER A 34 -15.98 19.36 -0.92
CA SER A 34 -16.45 18.53 -2.04
C SER A 34 -15.71 17.18 -2.08
N ILE A 35 -16.40 16.12 -2.51
CA ILE A 35 -15.77 14.80 -2.70
C ILE A 35 -14.62 14.87 -3.72
N ASN A 36 -14.71 15.78 -4.70
CA ASN A 36 -13.67 16.01 -5.69
C ASN A 36 -12.40 16.58 -5.05
N THR A 37 -12.55 17.43 -4.02
CA THR A 37 -11.42 17.94 -3.23
C THR A 37 -10.71 16.81 -2.50
N VAL A 38 -11.46 15.89 -1.89
CA VAL A 38 -10.90 14.69 -1.24
C VAL A 38 -10.20 13.78 -2.26
N ALA A 39 -10.83 13.56 -3.42
CA ALA A 39 -10.28 12.73 -4.49
C ALA A 39 -8.96 13.29 -5.04
N LYS A 40 -8.92 14.60 -5.33
CA LYS A 40 -7.72 15.28 -5.80
C LYS A 40 -6.60 15.23 -4.77
N LEU A 41 -6.91 15.52 -3.50
CA LEU A 41 -5.91 15.44 -2.43
C LEU A 41 -5.37 14.03 -2.24
N LEU A 42 -6.20 12.99 -2.39
CA LEU A 42 -5.74 11.60 -2.36
C LEU A 42 -4.80 11.30 -3.54
N ALA A 43 -5.12 11.74 -4.75
CA ALA A 43 -4.26 11.53 -5.91
C ALA A 43 -2.91 12.25 -5.76
N ASP A 44 -2.92 13.51 -5.32
CA ASP A 44 -1.71 14.29 -5.03
C ASP A 44 -0.88 13.60 -3.93
N ALA A 45 -1.54 13.06 -2.90
CA ALA A 45 -0.89 12.30 -1.83
C ALA A 45 -0.31 10.97 -2.30
N GLY A 46 -1.05 10.22 -3.12
CA GLY A 46 -0.64 8.94 -3.68
C GLY A 46 0.66 9.06 -4.45
N ALA A 47 0.67 9.94 -5.46
CA ALA A 47 1.85 10.20 -6.27
C ALA A 47 3.07 10.66 -5.44
N ALA A 48 2.85 11.58 -4.48
CA ALA A 48 3.93 12.06 -3.62
C ALA A 48 4.47 10.97 -2.68
N CYS A 49 3.60 10.13 -2.13
CA CYS A 49 3.96 9.06 -1.20
C CYS A 49 4.65 7.91 -1.90
N GLU A 50 4.20 7.53 -3.09
CA GLU A 50 4.84 6.49 -3.91
C GLU A 50 6.27 6.89 -4.28
N ALA A 51 6.44 8.09 -4.84
CA ALA A 51 7.77 8.60 -5.20
C ALA A 51 8.68 8.70 -3.95
N PHE A 52 8.16 9.19 -2.83
CA PHE A 52 8.92 9.25 -1.58
C PHE A 52 9.31 7.87 -1.06
N HIS A 53 8.41 6.89 -1.06
CA HIS A 53 8.72 5.53 -0.61
C HIS A 53 9.78 4.88 -1.50
N ASN A 54 9.72 5.10 -2.81
CA ASN A 54 10.72 4.63 -3.78
C ASN A 54 12.12 5.23 -3.55
N GLU A 55 12.21 6.45 -3.02
CA GLU A 55 13.48 7.12 -2.72
C GLU A 55 13.98 6.78 -1.30
N ALA A 56 13.09 6.81 -0.31
CA ALA A 56 13.45 6.77 1.11
C ALA A 56 13.62 5.34 1.66
N VAL A 57 12.94 4.35 1.09
CA VAL A 57 13.03 2.94 1.54
C VAL A 57 14.03 2.22 0.65
N ARG A 58 15.31 2.45 0.91
CA ARG A 58 16.47 1.86 0.24
C ARG A 58 17.51 1.43 1.26
N ASN A 59 18.40 0.53 0.86
CA ASN A 59 19.49 0.02 1.70
C ASN A 59 19.00 -0.52 3.06
N VAL A 60 17.83 -1.14 3.08
CA VAL A 60 17.20 -1.65 4.29
C VAL A 60 17.98 -2.84 4.81
N ARG A 61 18.46 -2.75 6.05
CA ARG A 61 19.17 -3.86 6.72
C ARG A 61 18.18 -4.76 7.46
N SER A 62 17.59 -5.71 6.74
CA SER A 62 16.64 -6.67 7.29
C SER A 62 17.33 -7.98 7.67
N LYS A 63 16.78 -8.69 8.67
CA LYS A 63 17.14 -10.10 8.90
C LYS A 63 16.13 -11.05 8.25
N ARG A 64 14.86 -10.64 8.24
CA ARG A 64 13.71 -11.49 7.96
C ARG A 64 12.63 -10.67 7.26
N VAL A 65 12.25 -11.10 6.08
CA VAL A 65 11.18 -10.49 5.28
C VAL A 65 10.06 -11.51 5.07
N GLN A 66 8.82 -11.08 5.20
CA GLN A 66 7.63 -11.87 4.88
C GLN A 66 6.87 -11.20 3.74
N CYS A 67 6.50 -11.98 2.73
CA CYS A 67 5.69 -11.50 1.60
C CYS A 67 4.36 -12.23 1.52
N ASP A 68 3.31 -11.50 1.15
CA ASP A 68 1.96 -12.00 0.94
C ASP A 68 1.21 -11.03 0.01
N GLU A 69 0.08 -11.49 -0.52
CA GLU A 69 -0.84 -10.66 -1.29
C GLU A 69 -2.20 -10.55 -0.62
N ILE A 70 -2.77 -9.35 -0.68
CA ILE A 70 -4.14 -9.11 -0.25
C ILE A 70 -5.04 -8.76 -1.44
N TRP A 71 -6.12 -9.53 -1.58
CA TRP A 71 -7.17 -9.28 -2.56
C TRP A 71 -8.06 -8.09 -2.19
N SER A 72 -8.37 -7.28 -3.21
CA SER A 72 -9.47 -6.31 -3.29
C SER A 72 -10.09 -6.36 -4.69
N PHE A 73 -11.06 -5.50 -4.97
CA PHE A 73 -11.56 -5.29 -6.33
C PHE A 73 -11.74 -3.80 -6.63
N CYS A 74 -11.66 -3.47 -7.92
CA CYS A 74 -11.95 -2.14 -8.46
C CYS A 74 -13.17 -2.19 -9.37
N TYR A 75 -14.03 -1.17 -9.27
CA TYR A 75 -15.28 -1.00 -10.01
C TYR A 75 -16.35 -2.08 -9.74
N ALA A 76 -16.07 -3.34 -10.04
CA ALA A 76 -16.91 -4.49 -9.81
C ALA A 76 -16.05 -5.71 -9.47
N LYS A 77 -16.62 -6.71 -8.81
CA LYS A 77 -15.93 -8.01 -8.63
C LYS A 77 -15.68 -8.66 -9.98
N GLN A 78 -14.59 -9.41 -10.15
CA GLN A 78 -14.20 -10.02 -11.43
C GLN A 78 -15.35 -10.73 -12.16
N LYS A 79 -16.10 -11.58 -11.44
CA LYS A 79 -17.24 -12.32 -12.01
C LYS A 79 -18.35 -11.46 -12.62
N ASN A 80 -18.43 -10.18 -12.25
CA ASN A 80 -19.43 -9.24 -12.73
C ASN A 80 -18.89 -8.30 -13.83
N VAL A 81 -17.58 -8.30 -14.11
CA VAL A 81 -16.95 -7.33 -15.02
C VAL A 81 -17.51 -7.43 -16.44
N ALA A 82 -17.66 -8.65 -16.97
CA ALA A 82 -18.16 -8.87 -18.33
C ALA A 82 -19.58 -8.32 -18.58
N ALA A 83 -20.42 -8.26 -17.54
CA ALA A 83 -21.77 -7.72 -17.62
C ALA A 83 -21.88 -6.26 -17.14
N ALA A 84 -20.77 -5.66 -16.68
CA ALA A 84 -20.79 -4.32 -16.11
C ALA A 84 -20.82 -3.27 -17.22
N LYS A 85 -21.72 -2.29 -17.08
CA LYS A 85 -21.81 -1.17 -18.01
C LYS A 85 -20.51 -0.35 -17.94
N ALA A 86 -19.79 -0.22 -19.07
CA ALA A 86 -18.60 0.63 -19.20
C ALA A 86 -17.54 0.37 -18.10
N ALA A 87 -17.18 -0.89 -17.89
CA ALA A 87 -16.07 -1.23 -17.00
C ALA A 87 -14.78 -0.53 -17.47
N PRO A 88 -14.11 0.26 -16.62
CA PRO A 88 -12.82 0.84 -16.96
C PRO A 88 -11.75 -0.25 -17.07
N GLU A 89 -10.64 0.09 -17.73
CA GLU A 89 -9.43 -0.71 -17.66
C GLU A 89 -9.02 -0.96 -16.20
N GLY A 90 -8.56 -2.18 -15.90
CA GLY A 90 -8.24 -2.60 -14.53
C GLY A 90 -9.45 -2.85 -13.61
N ALA A 91 -10.68 -2.83 -14.13
CA ALA A 91 -11.84 -3.30 -13.36
C ALA A 91 -11.75 -4.80 -13.06
N GLY A 92 -12.20 -5.20 -11.88
CA GLY A 92 -12.16 -6.59 -11.44
C GLY A 92 -11.26 -6.80 -10.23
N ASP A 93 -10.63 -7.96 -10.17
CA ASP A 93 -9.75 -8.34 -9.07
C ASP A 93 -8.45 -7.55 -9.12
N VAL A 94 -8.05 -7.00 -7.98
CA VAL A 94 -6.79 -6.27 -7.81
C VAL A 94 -6.11 -6.78 -6.56
N TRP A 95 -4.82 -7.04 -6.67
CA TRP A 95 -4.00 -7.59 -5.60
C TRP A 95 -2.96 -6.56 -5.16
N THR A 96 -2.77 -6.46 -3.85
CA THR A 96 -1.64 -5.71 -3.28
C THR A 96 -0.63 -6.69 -2.71
N TRP A 97 0.52 -6.77 -3.35
CA TRP A 97 1.70 -7.48 -2.88
C TRP A 97 2.40 -6.63 -1.82
N THR A 98 2.87 -7.22 -0.73
CA THR A 98 3.53 -6.48 0.36
C THR A 98 4.69 -7.27 0.93
N ALA A 99 5.85 -6.63 1.04
CA ALA A 99 7.02 -7.17 1.71
C ALA A 99 7.20 -6.47 3.04
N LEU A 100 7.16 -7.24 4.13
CA LEU A 100 7.23 -6.72 5.48
C LEU A 100 8.49 -7.22 6.19
N ASP A 101 9.29 -6.30 6.69
CA ASP A 101 10.37 -6.63 7.63
C ASP A 101 9.79 -7.13 8.96
N ALA A 102 10.19 -8.31 9.39
CA ALA A 102 9.63 -8.97 10.55
C ALA A 102 10.05 -8.34 11.89
N ASP A 103 11.07 -7.49 11.95
CA ASP A 103 11.59 -6.93 13.20
C ASP A 103 11.10 -5.50 13.41
N SER A 104 11.45 -4.61 12.48
CA SER A 104 11.02 -3.21 12.41
C SER A 104 9.58 -3.02 11.98
N LYS A 105 8.92 -4.06 11.45
CA LYS A 105 7.57 -3.99 10.85
C LYS A 105 7.49 -3.04 9.65
N LEU A 106 8.61 -2.67 9.05
CA LEU A 106 8.64 -1.78 7.90
C LEU A 106 8.01 -2.48 6.68
N ILE A 107 7.12 -1.80 5.97
CA ILE A 107 6.75 -2.19 4.61
C ILE A 107 7.93 -1.81 3.71
N VAL A 108 8.70 -2.82 3.30
CA VAL A 108 9.90 -2.66 2.46
C VAL A 108 9.49 -2.31 1.05
N ALA A 109 8.52 -3.02 0.47
CA ALA A 109 7.99 -2.79 -0.86
C ALA A 109 6.50 -3.12 -0.91
N PHE A 110 5.81 -2.55 -1.90
CA PHE A 110 4.44 -2.93 -2.26
C PHE A 110 4.26 -2.81 -3.77
N LEU A 111 3.37 -3.63 -4.33
CA LEU A 111 2.95 -3.56 -5.73
C LEU A 111 1.44 -3.76 -5.83
N VAL A 112 0.76 -2.95 -6.63
CA VAL A 112 -0.69 -3.07 -6.86
C VAL A 112 -0.91 -3.50 -8.31
N GLY A 113 -1.63 -4.59 -8.52
CA GLY A 113 -1.93 -5.06 -9.87
C GLY A 113 -2.51 -6.47 -9.92
N GLY A 114 -2.03 -7.25 -10.89
CA GLY A 114 -2.41 -8.65 -11.09
C GLY A 114 -1.79 -9.59 -10.04
N ARG A 115 -2.15 -10.87 -10.13
CA ARG A 115 -1.62 -11.94 -9.25
C ARG A 115 -0.85 -13.02 -10.02
N ASP A 116 -0.34 -12.68 -11.19
CA ASP A 116 0.40 -13.60 -12.05
C ASP A 116 1.91 -13.50 -11.81
N ALA A 117 2.67 -14.36 -12.52
CA ALA A 117 4.12 -14.44 -12.40
C ALA A 117 4.85 -13.15 -12.79
N GLY A 118 4.31 -12.34 -13.71
CA GLY A 118 4.92 -11.08 -14.11
C GLY A 118 4.92 -10.09 -12.95
N TYR A 119 3.79 -9.94 -12.26
CA TYR A 119 3.71 -9.10 -11.06
C TYR A 119 4.56 -9.63 -9.92
N ALA A 120 4.64 -10.96 -9.72
CA ALA A 120 5.50 -11.55 -8.71
C ALA A 120 6.98 -11.22 -8.97
N HIS A 121 7.41 -11.31 -10.23
CA HIS A 121 8.76 -11.00 -10.68
C HIS A 121 9.11 -9.52 -10.47
N GLU A 122 8.27 -8.60 -10.94
CA GLU A 122 8.47 -7.15 -10.72
C GLU A 122 8.54 -6.80 -9.23
N PHE A 123 7.65 -7.40 -8.42
CA PHE A 123 7.62 -7.19 -6.99
C PHE A 123 8.87 -7.72 -6.28
N MET A 124 9.32 -8.93 -6.60
CA MET A 124 10.54 -9.50 -5.99
C MET A 124 11.80 -8.73 -6.38
N LEU A 125 11.90 -8.25 -7.62
CA LEU A 125 13.01 -7.38 -8.04
C LEU A 125 13.07 -6.08 -7.22
N ASP A 126 11.92 -5.42 -7.00
CA ASP A 126 11.88 -4.22 -6.16
C ASP A 126 12.21 -4.54 -4.69
N VAL A 127 11.78 -5.69 -4.17
CA VAL A 127 12.17 -6.13 -2.81
C VAL A 127 13.69 -6.34 -2.71
N ALA A 128 14.28 -7.04 -3.68
CA ALA A 128 15.72 -7.31 -3.70
C ALA A 128 16.55 -6.02 -3.76
N ASP A 129 16.18 -5.09 -4.65
CA ASP A 129 16.89 -3.81 -4.83
C ASP A 129 16.87 -2.92 -3.58
N ARG A 130 15.85 -3.04 -2.74
CA ARG A 130 15.73 -2.24 -1.50
C ARG A 130 16.54 -2.80 -0.33
N LEU A 131 16.97 -4.05 -0.39
CA LEU A 131 17.65 -4.73 0.72
C LEU A 131 19.17 -4.57 0.61
N ALA A 132 19.83 -4.23 1.72
CA ALA A 132 21.29 -4.03 1.74
C ALA A 132 22.09 -5.31 2.01
N ASN A 133 21.44 -6.43 2.29
CA ASN A 133 22.09 -7.67 2.71
C ASN A 133 21.24 -8.90 2.38
N ARG A 134 21.88 -10.07 2.41
CA ARG A 134 21.19 -11.37 2.37
C ARG A 134 20.19 -11.47 3.52
N VAL A 135 18.97 -11.91 3.22
CA VAL A 135 17.87 -12.04 4.18
C VAL A 135 17.31 -13.46 4.21
N GLN A 136 16.61 -13.79 5.30
CA GLN A 136 15.65 -14.88 5.27
C GLN A 136 14.29 -14.36 4.75
N LEU A 137 13.81 -14.94 3.65
CA LEU A 137 12.53 -14.60 3.03
C LEU A 137 11.51 -15.70 3.32
N THR A 138 10.27 -15.32 3.62
CA THR A 138 9.16 -16.29 3.71
C THR A 138 7.92 -15.79 2.96
N THR A 139 7.36 -16.64 2.12
CA THR A 139 6.09 -16.40 1.43
C THR A 139 5.07 -17.48 1.78
N ASP A 140 3.83 -17.29 1.32
CA ASP A 140 2.84 -18.36 1.31
C ASP A 140 3.16 -19.42 0.23
N GLY A 141 2.20 -20.29 -0.07
CA GLY A 141 2.30 -21.35 -1.08
C GLY A 141 2.11 -20.91 -2.54
N HIS A 142 2.08 -19.61 -2.84
CA HIS A 142 1.85 -19.14 -4.20
C HIS A 142 3.07 -19.42 -5.11
N LYS A 143 2.88 -20.33 -6.08
CA LYS A 143 3.93 -20.78 -7.00
C LYS A 143 4.63 -19.65 -7.79
N ALA A 144 3.97 -18.51 -8.00
CA ALA A 144 4.56 -17.37 -8.70
C ALA A 144 5.82 -16.83 -8.01
N TYR A 145 5.98 -17.04 -6.70
CA TYR A 145 7.20 -16.66 -5.99
C TYR A 145 8.40 -17.55 -6.28
N LEU A 146 8.23 -18.79 -6.75
CA LEU A 146 9.36 -19.71 -6.92
C LEU A 146 10.38 -19.15 -7.91
N ASP A 147 9.93 -18.87 -9.13
CA ASP A 147 10.77 -18.32 -10.19
C ASP A 147 11.14 -16.85 -9.87
N ALA A 148 10.18 -16.05 -9.37
CA ALA A 148 10.42 -14.64 -9.07
C ALA A 148 11.49 -14.41 -7.99
N VAL A 149 11.57 -15.27 -6.97
CA VAL A 149 12.62 -15.17 -5.94
C VAL A 149 13.98 -15.61 -6.49
N GLU A 150 14.01 -16.68 -7.30
CA GLU A 150 15.24 -17.12 -7.95
C GLU A 150 15.80 -16.04 -8.88
N ASP A 151 14.96 -15.43 -9.73
CA ASP A 151 15.37 -14.37 -10.65
C ASP A 151 15.88 -13.12 -9.92
N ALA A 152 15.23 -12.74 -8.81
CA ALA A 152 15.57 -11.51 -8.09
C ALA A 152 16.79 -11.66 -7.15
N PHE A 153 16.96 -12.81 -6.50
CA PHE A 153 18.00 -13.00 -5.48
C PHE A 153 19.09 -13.99 -5.88
N GLY A 154 18.84 -14.87 -6.86
CA GLY A 154 19.65 -16.06 -7.11
C GLY A 154 19.87 -16.85 -5.82
N ALA A 155 21.12 -17.25 -5.56
CA ALA A 155 21.50 -17.95 -4.33
C ALA A 155 21.69 -17.02 -3.10
N ASN A 156 21.49 -15.70 -3.25
CA ASN A 156 21.73 -14.71 -2.20
C ASN A 156 20.51 -14.48 -1.28
N VAL A 157 19.80 -15.55 -0.95
CA VAL A 157 18.63 -15.53 -0.07
C VAL A 157 18.51 -16.84 0.71
N ASP A 158 17.89 -16.78 1.88
CA ASP A 158 17.43 -17.97 2.60
C ASP A 158 15.91 -18.05 2.50
N TYR A 159 15.41 -18.75 1.48
CA TYR A 159 14.00 -18.74 1.12
C TYR A 159 13.27 -20.00 1.56
N ALA A 160 12.11 -19.81 2.20
CA ALA A 160 11.18 -20.87 2.52
C ALA A 160 9.73 -20.45 2.23
N MET A 161 8.89 -21.41 1.86
CA MET A 161 7.44 -21.23 1.81
C MET A 161 6.79 -21.80 3.06
N LEU A 162 5.76 -21.11 3.57
CA LEU A 162 4.85 -21.65 4.57
C LEU A 162 3.46 -21.83 3.96
N VAL A 163 3.05 -23.08 3.81
CA VAL A 163 1.72 -23.42 3.32
C VAL A 163 0.83 -23.78 4.51
N LYS A 164 -0.25 -23.04 4.69
CA LYS A 164 -1.28 -23.36 5.68
C LYS A 164 -2.31 -24.30 5.07
N MET A 165 -2.64 -25.36 5.79
CA MET A 165 -3.71 -26.28 5.44
C MET A 165 -4.95 -25.86 6.22
N TYR A 166 -6.06 -25.65 5.51
CA TYR A 166 -7.34 -25.29 6.11
C TYR A 166 -8.33 -26.45 5.93
N GLY A 167 -9.05 -26.79 7.00
CA GLY A 167 -10.13 -27.76 6.99
C GLY A 167 -11.45 -27.17 6.50
N GLU A 168 -12.51 -27.96 6.58
CA GLU A 168 -13.85 -27.51 6.23
C GLU A 168 -14.42 -26.53 7.27
N THR A 169 -15.19 -25.56 6.78
CA THR A 169 -15.91 -24.62 7.64
C THR A 169 -17.13 -25.33 8.24
N THR A 170 -17.15 -25.53 9.56
CA THR A 170 -18.26 -26.21 10.27
C THR A 170 -19.47 -25.32 10.56
N SER A 171 -19.54 -24.12 9.97
CA SER A 171 -20.57 -23.13 10.29
C SER A 171 -21.92 -23.43 9.62
N ALA A 172 -23.01 -23.30 10.39
CA ALA A 172 -24.38 -23.36 9.89
C ALA A 172 -24.61 -22.39 8.72
N PRO A 173 -25.53 -22.72 7.77
CA PRO A 173 -25.83 -21.85 6.63
C PRO A 173 -26.13 -20.42 7.07
N GLY A 174 -25.36 -19.44 6.55
CA GLY A 174 -25.54 -18.02 6.83
C GLY A 174 -24.67 -17.43 7.94
N ARG A 175 -23.89 -18.23 8.69
CA ARG A 175 -22.88 -17.71 9.62
C ARG A 175 -21.49 -17.74 8.99
N TYR A 176 -20.83 -16.59 8.91
CA TYR A 176 -19.44 -16.50 8.47
C TYR A 176 -18.51 -16.93 9.62
N SER A 177 -17.86 -18.08 9.49
CA SER A 177 -16.73 -18.48 10.33
C SER A 177 -15.51 -18.70 9.45
N PRO A 178 -14.29 -18.31 9.91
CA PRO A 178 -13.07 -18.70 9.21
C PRO A 178 -12.94 -20.23 9.19
N ALA A 179 -12.32 -20.78 8.13
CA ALA A 179 -11.93 -22.18 8.11
C ALA A 179 -10.86 -22.45 9.18
N GLU A 180 -10.94 -23.60 9.83
CA GLU A 180 -9.95 -24.00 10.85
C GLU A 180 -8.61 -24.32 10.18
N CYS A 181 -7.52 -23.76 10.69
CA CYS A 181 -6.17 -24.10 10.22
C CYS A 181 -5.78 -25.45 10.84
N THR A 182 -5.76 -26.51 10.03
CA THR A 182 -5.52 -27.89 10.46
C THR A 182 -4.04 -28.26 10.47
N GLY A 183 -3.18 -27.42 9.91
CA GLY A 183 -1.74 -27.60 10.00
C GLY A 183 -0.94 -26.62 9.15
N ILE A 184 0.38 -26.69 9.28
CA ILE A 184 1.32 -25.90 8.48
C ILE A 184 2.39 -26.80 7.88
N LYS A 185 2.76 -26.53 6.63
CA LYS A 185 3.89 -27.17 5.95
C LYS A 185 4.92 -26.10 5.63
N LYS A 186 6.11 -26.25 6.21
CA LYS A 186 7.27 -25.40 5.92
C LYS A 186 8.16 -26.12 4.93
N THR A 187 8.44 -25.47 3.80
CA THR A 187 9.30 -26.04 2.76
C THR A 187 10.47 -25.10 2.55
N ARG A 188 11.69 -25.59 2.77
CA ARG A 188 12.90 -24.89 2.33
C ARG A 188 12.94 -24.92 0.80
N ILE A 189 13.15 -23.75 0.19
CA ILE A 189 13.33 -23.62 -1.25
C ILE A 189 14.82 -23.39 -1.55
N GLU A 190 15.41 -22.32 -1.02
CA GLU A 190 16.79 -21.90 -1.32
C GLU A 190 17.57 -21.56 -0.03
N GLY A 191 18.90 -21.68 -0.07
CA GLY A 191 19.76 -21.26 1.05
C GLY A 191 19.63 -22.12 2.31
N LYS A 192 19.72 -21.52 3.50
CA LYS A 192 19.67 -22.17 4.82
C LYS A 192 18.72 -21.43 5.77
N PRO A 193 17.41 -21.34 5.48
CA PRO A 193 16.46 -20.65 6.33
C PRO A 193 16.33 -21.34 7.69
N ASP A 194 16.32 -20.55 8.78
CA ASP A 194 16.02 -21.04 10.12
C ASP A 194 14.53 -21.38 10.20
N GLN A 195 14.24 -22.66 10.36
CA GLN A 195 12.89 -23.22 10.46
C GLN A 195 12.05 -22.60 11.58
N LYS A 196 12.67 -22.09 12.65
CA LYS A 196 11.97 -21.40 13.75
C LYS A 196 11.39 -20.06 13.30
N HIS A 197 11.95 -19.45 12.27
CA HIS A 197 11.58 -18.13 11.77
C HIS A 197 10.79 -18.15 10.47
N VAL A 198 10.62 -19.33 9.84
CA VAL A 198 9.68 -19.50 8.72
C VAL A 198 8.25 -19.27 9.23
N SER A 199 7.69 -18.11 8.88
CA SER A 199 6.35 -17.66 9.28
C SER A 199 5.84 -16.59 8.29
N THR A 200 4.53 -16.48 8.13
CA THR A 200 3.82 -15.39 7.42
C THR A 200 2.98 -14.52 8.37
N SER A 201 3.05 -14.76 9.67
CA SER A 201 2.10 -14.19 10.63
C SER A 201 2.18 -12.65 10.75
N TYR A 202 3.35 -12.04 10.49
CA TYR A 202 3.49 -10.60 10.57
C TYR A 202 2.91 -9.90 9.33
N VAL A 203 3.16 -10.43 8.13
CA VAL A 203 2.56 -9.88 6.91
C VAL A 203 1.04 -10.11 6.88
N GLU A 204 0.56 -11.24 7.39
CA GLU A 204 -0.89 -11.47 7.57
C GLU A 204 -1.52 -10.52 8.58
N ARG A 205 -0.82 -10.22 9.68
CA ARG A 205 -1.25 -9.19 10.65
C ARG A 205 -1.27 -7.81 10.00
N GLN A 206 -0.36 -7.55 9.08
CA GLN A 206 -0.33 -6.32 8.30
C GLN A 206 -1.50 -6.23 7.32
N ASN A 207 -1.84 -7.34 6.66
CA ASN A 207 -3.05 -7.45 5.82
C ASN A 207 -4.32 -7.14 6.61
N LEU A 208 -4.40 -7.55 7.88
CA LEU A 208 -5.48 -7.11 8.77
C LEU A 208 -5.43 -5.61 9.04
N THR A 209 -4.25 -5.04 9.30
CA THR A 209 -4.11 -3.59 9.52
C THR A 209 -4.54 -2.79 8.30
N MET A 210 -4.16 -3.20 7.09
CA MET A 210 -4.63 -2.59 5.82
C MET A 210 -6.16 -2.58 5.74
N ARG A 211 -6.83 -3.69 6.08
CA ARG A 211 -8.30 -3.77 6.06
C ARG A 211 -8.99 -2.84 7.05
N MET A 212 -8.36 -2.60 8.20
CA MET A 212 -8.90 -1.73 9.25
C MET A 212 -8.66 -0.24 8.93
N SER A 213 -7.51 0.08 8.34
CA SER A 213 -7.09 1.45 8.08
C SER A 213 -7.59 2.00 6.75
N MET A 214 -7.86 1.16 5.76
CA MET A 214 -8.29 1.60 4.45
C MET A 214 -9.68 1.08 4.13
N ARG A 215 -10.65 2.01 4.01
CA ARG A 215 -12.06 1.64 3.77
C ARG A 215 -12.27 0.76 2.54
N ARG A 216 -11.40 0.90 1.52
CA ARG A 216 -11.45 0.16 0.25
C ARG A 216 -11.12 -1.32 0.34
N PHE A 217 -10.56 -1.78 1.47
CA PHE A 217 -10.27 -3.19 1.74
C PHE A 217 -11.32 -3.84 2.67
N THR A 218 -12.30 -3.08 3.16
CA THR A 218 -13.36 -3.62 4.02
C THR A 218 -14.34 -4.47 3.20
N ARG A 219 -14.36 -5.78 3.50
CA ARG A 219 -15.24 -6.75 2.83
C ARG A 219 -16.71 -6.51 3.18
N LEU A 220 -17.60 -6.89 2.26
CA LEU A 220 -19.06 -6.81 2.42
C LEU A 220 -19.56 -5.37 2.68
N THR A 221 -18.95 -4.39 2.02
CA THR A 221 -19.38 -2.98 2.09
C THR A 221 -19.37 -2.33 0.72
N ASN A 222 -20.00 -1.15 0.61
CA ASN A 222 -19.93 -0.29 -0.58
C ASN A 222 -18.66 0.58 -0.63
N GLY A 223 -17.70 0.36 0.27
CA GLY A 223 -16.42 1.06 0.27
C GLY A 223 -15.43 0.34 -0.64
N PHE A 224 -15.48 0.58 -1.94
CA PHE A 224 -14.53 0.04 -2.91
C PHE A 224 -13.99 1.14 -3.83
N SER A 225 -12.88 0.88 -4.51
CA SER A 225 -12.29 1.84 -5.46
C SER A 225 -12.98 1.72 -6.80
N LYS A 226 -13.26 2.86 -7.46
CA LYS A 226 -13.87 2.84 -8.80
C LYS A 226 -12.84 2.69 -9.92
N LYS A 227 -11.60 3.04 -9.64
CA LYS A 227 -10.47 3.02 -10.57
C LYS A 227 -9.24 2.47 -9.86
N VAL A 228 -8.36 1.81 -10.59
CA VAL A 228 -7.14 1.19 -10.03
C VAL A 228 -6.17 2.26 -9.57
N GLU A 229 -6.03 3.37 -10.28
CA GLU A 229 -5.12 4.47 -9.93
C GLU A 229 -5.47 5.02 -8.55
N SER A 230 -6.76 5.30 -8.30
CA SER A 230 -7.21 5.73 -6.98
C SER A 230 -7.02 4.68 -5.89
N HIS A 231 -6.98 3.38 -6.24
CA HIS A 231 -6.66 2.31 -5.32
C HIS A 231 -5.17 2.36 -4.95
N THR A 232 -4.30 2.43 -5.96
CA THR A 232 -2.85 2.60 -5.82
C THR A 232 -2.50 3.83 -5.01
N ASP A 233 -3.13 4.98 -5.28
CA ASP A 233 -2.93 6.23 -4.53
C ASP A 233 -3.13 6.04 -3.02
N MET A 234 -4.16 5.28 -2.63
CA MET A 234 -4.42 5.00 -1.24
C MET A 234 -3.41 4.04 -0.64
N VAL A 235 -3.01 3.01 -1.37
CA VAL A 235 -1.99 2.07 -0.89
C VAL A 235 -0.68 2.83 -0.66
N ALA A 236 -0.28 3.71 -1.59
CA ALA A 236 0.90 4.55 -1.44
C ALA A 236 0.81 5.47 -0.21
N LEU A 237 -0.30 6.21 -0.06
CA LEU A 237 -0.54 7.05 1.12
C LEU A 237 -0.49 6.22 2.41
N TYR A 238 -1.17 5.07 2.43
CA TYR A 238 -1.19 4.18 3.58
C TYR A 238 0.21 3.68 3.94
N THR A 239 1.02 3.31 2.95
CA THR A 239 2.37 2.79 3.17
C THR A 239 3.25 3.84 3.85
N VAL A 240 3.26 5.09 3.35
CA VAL A 240 4.03 6.18 3.97
C VAL A 240 3.47 6.54 5.35
N TRP A 241 2.15 6.63 5.50
CA TRP A 241 1.53 6.85 6.80
C TRP A 241 1.91 5.76 7.81
N TYR A 242 1.83 4.50 7.42
CA TYR A 242 2.15 3.36 8.28
C TYR A 242 3.64 3.34 8.66
N ASN A 243 4.52 3.54 7.68
CA ASN A 243 5.97 3.47 7.90
C ASN A 243 6.51 4.66 8.69
N PHE A 244 6.04 5.88 8.43
CA PHE A 244 6.68 7.10 8.93
C PHE A 244 5.86 7.87 9.97
N VAL A 245 4.52 7.83 9.90
CA VAL A 245 3.62 8.66 10.73
C VAL A 245 3.04 7.86 11.90
N ARG A 246 2.64 6.62 11.66
CA ARG A 246 1.94 5.81 12.65
C ARG A 246 2.93 5.21 13.65
N GLN A 247 2.71 5.49 14.94
CA GLN A 247 3.44 4.80 15.99
C GLN A 247 2.99 3.33 16.07
N HIS A 248 3.94 2.40 15.93
CA HIS A 248 3.66 0.98 16.08
C HIS A 248 3.58 0.62 17.57
N LYS A 249 2.46 0.03 18.00
CA LYS A 249 2.16 -0.23 19.42
C LYS A 249 3.32 -0.92 20.15
N THR A 250 3.90 -1.97 19.58
CA THR A 250 4.96 -2.74 20.24
C THR A 250 6.34 -2.07 20.14
N LEU A 251 6.61 -1.34 19.06
CA LEU A 251 7.94 -0.72 18.85
C LEU A 251 8.07 0.59 19.62
N ARG A 252 6.94 1.24 19.95
CA ARG A 252 6.87 2.58 20.56
C ARG A 252 7.49 3.69 19.70
N CYS A 253 7.83 3.40 18.46
CA CYS A 253 8.22 4.35 17.41
C CYS A 253 7.54 3.94 16.08
N SER A 254 7.81 4.66 14.99
CA SER A 254 7.34 4.22 13.67
C SER A 254 8.22 3.10 13.12
N PRO A 255 7.69 2.27 12.19
CA PRO A 255 8.50 1.25 11.52
C PRO A 255 9.77 1.80 10.84
N ALA A 256 9.70 2.98 10.23
CA ALA A 256 10.86 3.64 9.62
C ALA A 256 11.93 4.02 10.65
N MET A 257 11.55 4.44 11.86
CA MET A 257 12.51 4.68 12.94
C MET A 257 13.16 3.37 13.40
N ALA A 258 12.38 2.30 13.57
CA ALA A 258 12.91 0.99 13.97
C ALA A 258 13.85 0.39 12.91
N ALA A 259 13.62 0.69 11.63
CA ALA A 259 14.49 0.30 10.52
C ALA A 259 15.70 1.23 10.32
N GLY A 260 15.82 2.33 11.08
CA GLY A 260 16.90 3.31 10.95
C GLY A 260 16.79 4.23 9.72
N LEU A 261 15.62 4.29 9.07
CA LEU A 261 15.36 5.15 7.90
C LEU A 261 14.87 6.55 8.26
N SER A 262 14.41 6.76 9.50
CA SER A 262 13.99 8.07 9.99
C SER A 262 14.50 8.31 11.41
N ALA A 263 15.02 9.50 11.66
CA ALA A 263 15.43 9.92 13.01
C ALA A 263 14.23 10.35 13.89
N THR A 264 13.11 10.73 13.27
CA THR A 264 11.95 11.28 13.95
C THR A 264 10.65 10.64 13.49
N LEU A 265 9.62 10.73 14.34
CA LEU A 265 8.26 10.39 13.98
C LEU A 265 7.68 11.53 13.15
N TRP A 266 7.08 11.20 12.00
CA TRP A 266 6.41 12.20 11.17
C TRP A 266 5.00 12.48 11.67
N SER A 267 4.51 13.67 11.34
CA SER A 267 3.09 14.01 11.42
C SER A 267 2.42 13.88 10.06
N MET A 268 1.09 13.89 10.02
CA MET A 268 0.37 13.98 8.76
C MET A 268 0.57 15.35 8.08
N GLU A 269 0.95 16.40 8.82
CA GLU A 269 1.34 17.67 8.21
C GLU A 269 2.64 17.55 7.41
N ASP A 270 3.57 16.69 7.80
CA ASP A 270 4.80 16.45 7.05
C ASP A 270 4.51 15.74 5.72
N VAL A 271 3.51 14.86 5.69
CA VAL A 271 2.98 14.29 4.43
C VAL A 271 2.37 15.40 3.56
N VAL A 272 1.65 16.36 4.14
CA VAL A 272 1.12 17.50 3.38
C VAL A 272 2.24 18.40 2.84
N LYS A 273 3.31 18.63 3.62
CA LYS A 273 4.50 19.37 3.15
C LYS A 273 5.22 18.61 2.04
N LEU A 274 5.30 17.28 2.11
CA LEU A 274 5.84 16.41 1.05
C LEU A 274 5.06 16.58 -0.25
N ILE A 275 3.72 16.57 -0.18
CA ILE A 275 2.84 16.83 -1.35
C ILE A 275 3.15 18.21 -1.94
N ASP A 276 3.28 19.23 -1.09
CA ASP A 276 3.54 20.60 -1.53
C ASP A 276 4.92 20.78 -2.16
N ALA A 277 5.93 20.08 -1.65
CA ALA A 277 7.30 20.10 -2.18
C ALA A 277 7.41 19.40 -3.54
N ARG A 278 6.60 18.36 -3.77
CA ARG A 278 6.58 17.60 -5.03
C ARG A 278 5.62 18.15 -6.08
N ALA A 279 4.70 19.03 -5.69
CA ALA A 279 3.84 19.72 -6.65
C ALA A 279 4.70 20.52 -7.65
N ALA A 280 4.42 20.37 -8.95
CA ALA A 280 5.10 21.14 -9.98
C ALA A 280 5.03 22.64 -9.64
N LYS A 281 6.19 23.32 -9.61
CA LYS A 281 6.23 24.77 -9.41
C LYS A 281 5.36 25.41 -10.49
N PRO A 282 4.39 26.28 -10.15
CA PRO A 282 3.57 26.90 -11.16
C PRO A 282 4.47 27.68 -12.12
N ASN A 283 4.46 27.30 -13.41
CA ASN A 283 4.95 28.12 -14.50
C ASN A 283 4.08 29.39 -14.53
N ARG A 284 4.42 30.39 -13.72
CA ARG A 284 3.92 31.74 -13.91
C ARG A 284 4.72 32.33 -15.07
N PRO A 285 4.09 32.69 -16.20
CA PRO A 285 4.76 33.55 -17.17
C PRO A 285 5.18 34.84 -16.45
N ALA A 286 6.45 35.22 -16.58
CA ALA A 286 7.03 36.40 -15.93
C ALA A 286 6.43 37.73 -16.41
N VAL A 287 5.59 37.71 -17.46
CA VAL A 287 5.07 38.91 -18.08
C VAL A 287 3.55 38.76 -18.24
N TYR A 288 2.81 39.44 -17.37
CA TYR A 288 1.44 39.82 -17.71
C TYR A 288 1.54 40.88 -18.82
N LYS A 289 1.26 40.51 -20.07
CA LYS A 289 0.92 41.51 -21.08
C LYS A 289 -0.38 42.17 -20.62
N LYS A 290 -0.29 43.42 -20.15
CA LYS A 290 -1.46 44.29 -20.01
C LYS A 290 -2.15 44.30 -21.37
N ALA A 291 -3.42 43.90 -21.41
CA ALA A 291 -4.24 44.17 -22.58
C ALA A 291 -4.19 45.68 -22.83
N ALA A 292 -3.75 46.09 -24.03
CA ALA A 292 -3.86 47.46 -24.45
C ALA A 292 -5.34 47.83 -24.42
N ALA A 293 -5.67 48.96 -23.80
CA ALA A 293 -7.01 49.52 -23.90
C ALA A 293 -7.26 49.84 -25.37
N GLU A 294 -8.17 49.08 -26.00
CA GLU A 294 -8.78 49.52 -27.25
C GLU A 294 -9.64 50.74 -26.92
N ILE A 295 -9.07 51.92 -27.14
CA ILE A 295 -9.85 53.12 -27.39
C ILE A 295 -10.15 53.08 -28.88
N SER A 296 -11.41 52.82 -29.24
CA SER A 296 -11.94 53.25 -30.54
C SER A 296 -13.07 54.22 -30.29
N ASN A 297 -12.90 55.42 -30.88
CA ASN A 297 -13.95 56.39 -31.15
C ASN A 297 -15.05 55.78 -32.02
#